data_AF-A0A2E9R1Z3-F1
#
_entry.id   AF-A0A2E9R1Z3-F1
#
_cell.length_a   1.000
_cell.length_b   1.000
_cell.length_c   1.000
_cell.angle_alpha   90.00
_cell.angle_beta   90.00
_cell.angle_gamma   90.00
#
_symmetry.space_group_name_H-M   'P 1'
#
loop_
_entity.id
_entity.type
_entity.pdbx_description
1 polymer ?
#
loop_
_entity_poly.entity_id
_entity_poly.type
_entity_poly.pdbx_seq_one_letter_code
_entity_poly.pdbx_strand_id
1 'polypeptide(L)'
;MKMYKKTLFLICLVPLLGLLMIGCGAGVLGGGKTCTYGDTVRQHGETFSSEDGCNTCSCDNGSVMCTLRACPNPGKSCGMLSSHVCSASEVCIYPIGTCDKQNVTTGTCSAKNVDCVEIYQPVCGCDGKTYGNACSAHSQGVSIARDGKCEAPVLCRHAGKEYKVGETFKDDCNDCTCREDGQVVCTRRACEKVCGGFGGFKCGEGEFCLFGTHCGEADGSGVCKAKPTSCNLNYAPVCGCDGKTYGNECAAHSSGVSVRAQGKCEAQKRSCVYNGKTYKHGDSFEASDGCNKCTCLDGGVSCTKVGCARSCGGMDPNPNSCQRGFFCDYGARCGAKGVEGVCKPKPQGCTEEYAPVCGCDGRTHGNACSAHSVGVSIVHIGECKKPMACSYNGKTYKIGDIFKSTDGCNDCLCQTGGSVACTQKACGTKCGAGGYLCKKGEYCKYAMGVCGSKAGVCKPLGPKACPDRDGPVCGCDGKMYNNECHAESLGVSIAHAGACAVPPTPFP
;
A
#
# COMPACT_ATOMS: atom_id res chain seq x y z
N MET A 1 38.81 15.43 17.55
CA MET A 1 40.27 15.66 17.65
C MET A 1 40.64 15.87 19.11
N LYS A 2 41.36 14.94 19.74
CA LYS A 2 42.10 15.18 20.99
C LYS A 2 43.46 14.53 20.81
N MET A 3 44.52 15.34 20.74
CA MET A 3 45.90 14.88 20.64
C MET A 3 46.61 14.98 22.00
N TYR A 4 47.25 13.85 22.35
CA TYR A 4 48.57 13.67 22.96
C TYR A 4 49.06 14.51 24.15
N LYS A 5 49.55 13.81 25.19
CA LYS A 5 50.88 14.06 25.74
C LYS A 5 51.48 12.83 26.45
N LYS A 6 52.72 12.51 26.05
CA LYS A 6 53.70 11.59 26.67
C LYS A 6 54.42 12.29 27.83
N THR A 7 54.81 11.54 28.87
CA THR A 7 55.91 11.81 29.83
C THR A 7 56.31 10.44 30.43
N LEU A 8 57.43 9.78 30.09
CA LEU A 8 58.88 9.98 30.32
C LEU A 8 59.38 9.62 31.75
N PHE A 9 60.33 8.69 31.73
CA PHE A 9 61.14 8.07 32.78
C PHE A 9 61.86 9.04 33.72
N LEU A 10 62.07 8.62 34.97
CA LEU A 10 63.02 9.22 35.92
C LEU A 10 64.03 8.16 36.42
N ILE A 11 65.27 8.61 36.55
CA ILE A 11 66.54 7.90 36.74
C ILE A 11 66.81 7.65 38.22
N CYS A 12 67.52 6.57 38.57
CA CYS A 12 68.24 6.45 39.84
C CYS A 12 69.60 5.75 39.62
N LEU A 13 70.68 6.33 40.16
CA LEU A 13 72.06 5.83 40.05
C LEU A 13 72.83 6.04 41.38
N VAL A 14 73.41 4.92 41.87
CA VAL A 14 74.62 4.68 42.74
C VAL A 14 74.69 5.25 44.18
N PRO A 15 75.60 4.80 45.11
CA PRO A 15 76.81 3.91 45.04
C PRO A 15 76.86 2.74 46.10
N LEU A 16 77.53 1.58 45.97
CA LEU A 16 78.97 1.15 45.90
C LEU A 16 79.54 0.59 47.24
N LEU A 17 80.29 -0.53 47.14
CA LEU A 17 81.30 -1.16 48.03
C LEU A 17 80.97 -2.34 48.98
N GLY A 18 81.77 -3.41 48.82
CA GLY A 18 82.24 -4.36 49.86
C GLY A 18 81.96 -5.84 49.56
N LEU A 19 82.86 -6.58 48.88
CA LEU A 19 83.86 -7.52 49.46
C LEU A 19 83.23 -8.67 50.30
N LEU A 20 83.56 -9.97 50.23
CA LEU A 20 84.73 -10.71 49.75
C LEU A 20 84.43 -12.24 49.93
N MET A 21 85.08 -13.10 49.13
CA MET A 21 85.28 -14.57 49.31
C MET A 21 84.05 -15.48 49.19
N ILE A 22 84.09 -16.73 48.71
CA ILE A 22 85.11 -17.79 48.72
C ILE A 22 84.92 -18.63 47.44
N GLY A 23 86.03 -19.10 46.86
CA GLY A 23 86.04 -19.87 45.62
C GLY A 23 85.48 -21.28 45.72
N CYS A 24 85.41 -21.95 44.57
CA CYS A 24 85.35 -23.41 44.53
C CYS A 24 86.46 -23.90 43.62
N GLY A 25 87.56 -24.32 44.27
CA GLY A 25 88.54 -25.20 43.66
C GLY A 25 87.92 -26.58 43.45
N ALA A 26 88.43 -27.26 42.44
CA ALA A 26 88.22 -28.68 42.23
C ALA A 26 88.56 -29.46 43.51
N GLY A 27 87.57 -30.18 44.03
CA GLY A 27 87.67 -31.18 45.08
C GLY A 27 87.00 -32.46 44.57
N VAL A 28 87.80 -33.50 44.45
CA VAL A 28 87.56 -34.80 43.82
C VAL A 28 86.42 -35.60 44.49
N LEU A 29 85.52 -36.13 43.64
CA LEU A 29 84.73 -37.37 43.74
C LEU A 29 83.88 -37.63 45.00
N GLY A 30 82.61 -37.23 44.90
CA GLY A 30 81.47 -37.93 45.49
C GLY A 30 80.37 -38.08 44.43
N GLY A 31 80.54 -38.99 43.48
CA GLY A 31 79.59 -39.22 42.38
C GLY A 31 78.31 -39.87 42.88
N GLY A 32 77.35 -39.05 43.33
CA GLY A 32 76.01 -39.54 43.63
C GLY A 32 75.26 -39.91 42.34
N LYS A 33 74.51 -41.01 42.36
CA LYS A 33 73.70 -41.43 41.21
C LYS A 33 72.58 -40.41 40.97
N THR A 34 72.30 -40.12 39.70
CA THR A 34 71.12 -39.34 39.30
C THR A 34 69.84 -40.12 39.55
N CYS A 35 68.75 -39.41 39.77
CA CYS A 35 67.42 -39.99 39.94
C CYS A 35 66.57 -39.68 38.71
N THR A 36 65.63 -40.55 38.36
CA THR A 36 64.62 -40.26 37.34
C THR A 36 63.27 -40.04 38.03
N TYR A 37 62.63 -38.90 37.76
CA TYR A 37 61.29 -38.57 38.26
C TYR A 37 60.43 -38.10 37.08
N GLY A 38 59.37 -38.85 36.77
CA GLY A 38 58.67 -38.72 35.49
C GLY A 38 59.64 -38.91 34.32
N ASP A 39 59.62 -37.97 33.37
CA ASP A 39 60.53 -37.96 32.21
C ASP A 39 61.83 -37.15 32.44
N THR A 40 62.06 -36.64 33.65
CA THR A 40 63.20 -35.75 33.95
C THR A 40 64.26 -36.46 34.78
N VAL A 41 65.53 -36.29 34.40
CA VAL A 41 66.70 -36.76 35.16
C VAL A 41 67.17 -35.65 36.11
N ARG A 42 67.27 -35.96 37.40
CA ARG A 42 67.61 -35.05 38.49
C ARG A 42 68.98 -35.40 39.06
N GLN A 43 69.78 -34.37 39.36
CA GLN A 43 71.12 -34.57 39.92
C GLN A 43 71.06 -34.89 41.42
N HIS A 44 72.05 -35.63 41.92
CA HIS A 44 72.14 -35.90 43.35
C HIS A 44 72.25 -34.58 44.14
N GLY A 45 71.41 -34.43 45.16
CA GLY A 45 71.28 -33.23 45.99
C GLY A 45 70.25 -32.23 45.47
N GLU A 46 69.65 -32.45 44.29
CA GLU A 46 68.62 -31.57 43.74
C GLU A 46 67.28 -31.75 44.47
N THR A 47 66.63 -30.63 44.79
CA THR A 47 65.28 -30.59 45.38
C THR A 47 64.32 -29.96 44.37
N PHE A 48 63.15 -30.56 44.14
CA PHE A 48 62.18 -30.18 43.11
C PHE A 48 60.73 -30.43 43.56
N SER A 49 59.75 -29.89 42.85
CA SER A 49 58.34 -30.08 43.15
C SER A 49 57.80 -31.37 42.53
N SER A 50 56.94 -32.09 43.26
CA SER A 50 56.20 -33.25 42.78
C SER A 50 55.16 -32.84 41.72
N GLU A 51 54.77 -33.79 40.85
CA GLU A 51 53.69 -33.60 39.86
C GLU A 51 52.32 -33.28 40.51
N ASP A 52 52.14 -33.65 41.78
CA ASP A 52 50.94 -33.29 42.56
C ASP A 52 50.87 -31.81 42.98
N GLY A 53 51.93 -31.03 42.76
CA GLY A 53 51.97 -29.58 42.96
C GLY A 53 52.11 -29.09 44.41
N CYS A 54 52.22 -29.98 45.41
CA CYS A 54 52.33 -29.57 46.82
C CYS A 54 53.28 -30.42 47.66
N ASN A 55 53.72 -31.57 47.17
CA ASN A 55 54.84 -32.28 47.75
C ASN A 55 56.17 -31.79 47.16
N THR A 56 57.19 -31.74 48.00
CA THR A 56 58.56 -31.44 47.59
C THR A 56 59.38 -32.73 47.63
N CYS A 57 60.12 -32.99 46.57
CA CYS A 57 60.95 -34.17 46.39
C CYS A 57 62.42 -33.80 46.34
N SER A 58 63.30 -34.70 46.77
CA SER A 58 64.74 -34.59 46.62
C SER A 58 65.34 -35.85 46.02
N CYS A 59 66.41 -35.68 45.24
CA CYS A 59 67.20 -36.79 44.71
C CYS A 59 68.39 -37.08 45.63
N ASP A 60 68.34 -38.22 46.31
CA ASP A 60 69.42 -38.69 47.16
C ASP A 60 70.00 -40.00 46.59
N ASN A 61 71.21 -39.91 46.04
CA ASN A 61 72.04 -40.98 45.52
C ASN A 61 71.28 -42.06 44.70
N GLY A 62 70.44 -41.64 43.75
CA GLY A 62 69.67 -42.49 42.84
C GLY A 62 68.24 -42.81 43.29
N SER A 63 67.82 -42.34 44.48
CA SER A 63 66.46 -42.50 44.99
C SER A 63 65.75 -41.16 45.12
N VAL A 64 64.48 -41.10 44.70
CA VAL A 64 63.63 -39.92 44.91
C VAL A 64 62.87 -40.05 46.22
N MET A 65 63.01 -39.06 47.09
CA MET A 65 62.31 -39.00 48.38
C MET A 65 61.43 -37.76 48.41
N CYS A 66 60.11 -37.94 48.60
CA CYS A 66 59.16 -36.84 48.63
C CYS A 66 58.53 -36.68 50.01
N THR A 67 58.15 -35.45 50.35
CA THR A 67 57.25 -35.20 51.48
C THR A 67 55.89 -35.87 51.23
N LEU A 68 55.22 -36.34 52.28
CA LEU A 68 53.88 -36.94 52.19
C LEU A 68 52.84 -36.00 52.81
N ARG A 69 52.61 -34.84 52.20
CA ARG A 69 51.50 -33.95 52.56
C ARG A 69 50.25 -34.40 51.81
N ALA A 70 49.12 -34.43 52.52
CA ALA A 70 47.81 -34.53 51.88
C ALA A 70 47.56 -33.27 51.07
N CYS A 71 47.72 -33.39 49.76
CA CYS A 71 47.56 -32.32 48.81
C CYS A 71 46.07 -31.98 48.63
N PRO A 72 45.60 -30.75 48.92
CA PRO A 72 44.27 -30.34 48.50
C PRO A 72 44.27 -30.27 46.98
N ASN A 73 43.45 -31.11 46.33
CA ASN A 73 43.23 -31.01 44.88
C ASN A 73 42.95 -29.53 44.54
N PRO A 74 43.61 -28.94 43.53
CA PRO A 74 43.10 -27.72 42.93
C PRO A 74 41.69 -28.06 42.42
N GLY A 75 40.67 -27.60 43.15
CA GLY A 75 39.28 -28.00 42.94
C GLY A 75 38.89 -27.84 41.48
N LYS A 76 38.08 -28.76 40.97
CA LYS A 76 37.60 -28.69 39.58
C LYS A 76 36.85 -27.37 39.37
N SER A 77 37.08 -26.74 38.23
CA SER A 77 36.32 -25.56 37.83
C SER A 77 34.84 -25.90 37.77
N CYS A 78 33.96 -25.00 38.22
CA CYS A 78 32.51 -25.21 38.29
C CYS A 78 31.72 -23.98 37.80
N GLY A 79 30.42 -24.16 37.61
CA GLY A 79 29.54 -23.14 37.04
C GLY A 79 29.31 -23.33 35.54
N MET A 80 28.50 -22.45 34.94
CA MET A 80 28.02 -22.64 33.56
C MET A 80 29.12 -22.77 32.51
N LEU A 81 30.21 -22.00 32.63
CA LEU A 81 31.32 -22.06 31.66
C LEU A 81 32.16 -23.34 31.72
N SER A 82 32.19 -24.02 32.88
CA SER A 82 32.95 -25.27 33.07
C SER A 82 32.09 -26.51 32.77
N SER A 83 30.76 -26.37 32.71
CA SER A 83 29.79 -27.48 32.62
C SER A 83 29.93 -28.55 33.72
N HIS A 84 30.69 -28.26 34.76
CA HIS A 84 30.94 -29.16 35.88
C HIS A 84 30.09 -28.74 37.08
N VAL A 85 29.34 -29.69 37.62
CA VAL A 85 28.57 -29.55 38.86
C VAL A 85 29.38 -30.15 40.00
N CYS A 86 29.60 -29.39 41.08
CA CYS A 86 30.32 -29.90 42.24
C CYS A 86 29.56 -31.06 42.90
N SER A 87 30.28 -31.95 43.59
CA SER A 87 29.63 -33.06 44.31
C SER A 87 28.72 -32.55 45.43
N ALA A 88 27.87 -33.42 45.98
CA ALA A 88 26.94 -33.05 47.05
C ALA A 88 27.65 -32.48 48.31
N SER A 89 28.88 -32.96 48.58
CA SER A 89 29.76 -32.52 49.65
C SER A 89 30.59 -31.27 49.34
N GLU A 90 30.42 -30.67 48.15
CA GLU A 90 31.17 -29.51 47.70
C GLU A 90 30.25 -28.34 47.35
N VAL A 91 30.79 -27.12 47.45
CA VAL A 91 30.16 -25.87 47.03
C VAL A 91 30.97 -25.27 45.88
N CYS A 92 30.28 -24.74 44.88
CA CYS A 92 30.91 -23.96 43.83
C CYS A 92 31.15 -22.54 44.34
N ILE A 93 32.41 -22.18 44.57
CA ILE A 93 32.81 -20.86 45.08
C ILE A 93 33.21 -19.98 43.90
N TYR A 94 32.47 -18.88 43.71
CA TYR A 94 32.83 -17.83 42.75
C TYR A 94 33.69 -16.74 43.41
N PRO A 95 34.51 -15.99 42.64
CA PRO A 95 35.14 -14.77 43.13
C PRO A 95 34.10 -13.78 43.70
N ILE A 96 34.42 -13.13 44.81
CA ILE A 96 33.53 -12.14 45.44
C ILE A 96 33.12 -11.06 44.43
N GLY A 97 31.84 -10.67 44.44
CA GLY A 97 31.28 -9.66 43.54
C GLY A 97 30.88 -10.18 42.15
N THR A 98 30.92 -11.51 41.92
CA THR A 98 30.61 -12.10 40.61
C THR A 98 29.28 -12.89 40.55
N CYS A 99 28.40 -12.72 41.55
CA CYS A 99 27.11 -13.41 41.62
C CYS A 99 26.23 -13.20 40.37
N ASP A 100 26.19 -12.00 39.80
CA ASP A 100 25.40 -11.70 38.59
C ASP A 100 26.12 -12.08 37.28
N LYS A 101 27.35 -12.61 37.39
CA LYS A 101 28.24 -12.94 36.26
C LYS A 101 28.53 -14.43 36.16
N GLN A 102 27.68 -15.30 36.74
CA GLN A 102 27.86 -16.76 36.70
C GLN A 102 27.85 -17.37 35.29
N ASN A 103 27.37 -16.60 34.29
CA ASN A 103 27.40 -16.97 32.87
C ASN A 103 28.76 -16.72 32.20
N VAL A 104 29.64 -15.93 32.82
CA VAL A 104 30.94 -15.50 32.25
C VAL A 104 32.12 -15.67 33.22
N THR A 105 31.86 -16.11 34.45
CA THR A 105 32.86 -16.35 35.48
C THR A 105 32.85 -17.82 35.86
N THR A 106 34.04 -18.44 35.88
CA THR A 106 34.22 -19.81 36.36
C THR A 106 34.48 -19.81 37.86
N GLY A 107 33.78 -20.68 38.60
CA GLY A 107 34.01 -20.92 40.03
C GLY A 107 34.93 -22.13 40.27
N THR A 108 35.20 -22.43 41.53
CA THR A 108 36.00 -23.60 41.94
C THR A 108 35.23 -24.44 42.94
N CYS A 109 35.18 -25.76 42.73
CA CYS A 109 34.60 -26.66 43.73
C CYS A 109 35.47 -26.71 44.98
N SER A 110 34.86 -26.47 46.13
CA SER A 110 35.50 -26.56 47.44
C SER A 110 34.65 -27.38 48.39
N ALA A 111 35.27 -28.14 49.29
CA ALA A 111 34.55 -28.95 50.27
C ALA A 111 33.65 -28.07 51.14
N LYS A 112 32.41 -28.52 51.37
CA LYS A 112 31.52 -27.90 52.36
C LYS A 112 32.04 -28.22 53.75
N ASN A 113 32.58 -27.23 54.43
CA ASN A 113 32.89 -27.36 55.85
C ASN A 113 31.59 -27.17 56.66
N VAL A 114 31.17 -28.21 57.37
CA VAL A 114 29.98 -28.16 58.25
C VAL A 114 30.33 -27.75 59.67
N ASP A 115 31.60 -27.81 60.05
CA ASP A 115 32.12 -27.40 61.36
C ASP A 115 32.65 -25.97 61.27
N CYS A 116 31.72 -25.01 61.22
CA CYS A 116 32.05 -23.59 61.18
C CYS A 116 32.30 -23.04 62.58
N VAL A 117 33.40 -22.29 62.74
CA VAL A 117 33.63 -21.50 63.95
C VAL A 117 32.53 -20.45 64.13
N GLU A 118 32.06 -20.28 65.36
CA GLU A 118 31.07 -19.25 65.72
C GLU A 118 31.71 -17.86 65.84
N ILE A 119 32.28 -17.37 64.73
CA ILE A 119 32.79 -16.01 64.61
C ILE A 119 31.81 -15.15 63.82
N TYR A 120 31.50 -13.95 64.32
CA TYR A 120 30.61 -13.02 63.62
C TYR A 120 31.40 -12.05 62.72
N GLN A 121 31.52 -12.41 61.45
CA GLN A 121 32.13 -11.63 60.37
C GLN A 121 31.19 -11.67 59.16
N PRO A 122 30.09 -10.89 59.16
CA PRO A 122 28.96 -11.14 58.29
C PRO A 122 29.33 -10.96 56.82
N VAL A 123 28.70 -11.78 55.97
CA VAL A 123 28.82 -11.71 54.51
C VAL A 123 27.43 -11.75 53.87
N CYS A 124 27.30 -11.12 52.71
CA CYS A 124 26.08 -11.16 51.91
C CYS A 124 26.24 -12.26 50.85
N GLY A 125 25.38 -13.26 50.89
CA GLY A 125 25.37 -14.36 49.91
C GLY A 125 24.83 -13.92 48.54
N CYS A 126 25.18 -14.66 47.49
CA CYS A 126 24.59 -14.50 46.16
C CYS A 126 23.08 -14.76 46.13
N ASP A 127 22.53 -15.38 47.18
CA ASP A 127 21.09 -15.59 47.40
C ASP A 127 20.39 -14.40 48.09
N GLY A 128 21.12 -13.31 48.35
CA GLY A 128 20.60 -12.12 49.03
C GLY A 128 20.40 -12.28 50.54
N LYS A 129 20.91 -13.36 51.15
CA LYS A 129 20.83 -13.57 52.61
C LYS A 129 22.14 -13.19 53.31
N THR A 130 22.00 -12.69 54.54
CA THR A 130 23.15 -12.40 55.41
C THR A 130 23.54 -13.65 56.19
N TYR A 131 24.82 -14.01 56.12
CA TYR A 131 25.39 -15.12 56.88
C TYR A 131 26.30 -14.59 57.99
N GLY A 132 26.41 -15.32 59.09
CA GLY A 132 27.25 -14.93 60.24
C GLY A 132 28.73 -14.85 59.91
N ASN A 133 29.21 -15.71 59.00
CA ASN A 133 30.53 -15.67 58.40
C ASN A 133 30.58 -16.42 57.05
N ALA A 134 31.73 -16.34 56.37
CA ALA A 134 31.97 -17.00 55.09
C ALA A 134 31.79 -18.53 55.15
N CYS A 135 32.22 -19.18 56.23
CA CYS A 135 32.04 -20.62 56.40
C CYS A 135 30.55 -20.97 56.44
N SER A 136 29.75 -20.23 57.22
CA SER A 136 28.30 -20.46 57.33
C SER A 136 27.54 -20.25 56.02
N ALA A 137 28.05 -19.41 55.10
CA ALA A 137 27.51 -19.27 53.76
C ALA A 137 27.86 -20.47 52.88
N HIS A 138 29.15 -20.82 52.82
CA HIS A 138 29.65 -21.94 52.01
C HIS A 138 29.10 -23.30 52.47
N SER A 139 28.89 -23.51 53.77
CA SER A 139 28.29 -24.73 54.32
C SER A 139 26.86 -24.95 53.81
N GLN A 140 26.14 -23.88 53.52
CA GLN A 140 24.82 -23.89 52.90
C GLN A 140 24.86 -23.88 51.36
N GLY A 141 26.05 -23.98 50.77
CA GLY A 141 26.23 -24.00 49.32
C GLY A 141 26.15 -22.61 48.66
N VAL A 142 26.30 -21.53 49.43
CA VAL A 142 26.11 -20.16 48.94
C VAL A 142 27.45 -19.44 48.76
N SER A 143 27.73 -18.98 47.54
CA SER A 143 28.87 -18.09 47.25
C SER A 143 28.64 -16.67 47.80
N ILE A 144 29.73 -15.95 48.08
CA ILE A 144 29.69 -14.62 48.69
C ILE A 144 29.60 -13.52 47.62
N ALA A 145 28.59 -12.67 47.74
CA ALA A 145 28.42 -11.48 46.91
C ALA A 145 29.34 -10.35 47.34
N ARG A 146 29.40 -10.07 48.65
CA ARG A 146 30.23 -9.02 49.24
C ARG A 146 30.43 -9.29 50.73
N ASP A 147 31.47 -8.68 51.29
CA ASP A 147 31.64 -8.59 52.73
C ASP A 147 30.56 -7.70 53.35
N GLY A 148 30.21 -7.97 54.61
CA GLY A 148 29.15 -7.27 55.33
C GLY A 148 27.76 -7.90 55.15
N LYS A 149 26.77 -7.36 55.84
CA LYS A 149 25.37 -7.83 55.74
C LYS A 149 24.79 -7.46 54.36
N CYS A 150 23.79 -8.20 53.92
CA CYS A 150 23.00 -7.77 52.77
C CYS A 150 22.22 -6.49 53.12
N GLU A 151 22.33 -5.49 52.27
CA GLU A 151 21.54 -4.27 52.35
C GLU A 151 20.20 -4.49 51.62
N ALA A 152 19.10 -4.10 52.25
CA ALA A 152 17.81 -4.06 51.56
C ALA A 152 17.91 -3.05 50.39
N PRO A 153 17.32 -3.34 49.22
CA PRO A 153 17.31 -2.38 48.13
C PRO A 153 16.60 -1.10 48.59
N VAL A 154 17.25 0.04 48.43
CA VAL A 154 16.61 1.34 48.65
C VAL A 154 15.52 1.50 47.60
N LEU A 155 14.28 1.71 48.06
CA LEU A 155 13.13 1.97 47.20
C LEU A 155 12.56 3.35 47.54
N CYS A 156 12.18 4.09 46.50
CA CYS A 156 11.42 5.32 46.69
C CYS A 156 9.92 5.00 46.62
N ARG A 157 9.12 5.57 47.53
CA ARG A 157 7.67 5.45 47.50
C ARG A 157 7.03 6.77 47.07
N HIS A 158 6.25 6.78 45.99
CA HIS A 158 5.54 7.96 45.50
C HIS A 158 4.14 7.62 44.98
N ALA A 159 3.14 8.36 45.43
CA ALA A 159 1.72 8.14 45.10
C ALA A 159 1.26 6.67 45.27
N GLY A 160 1.76 5.98 46.30
CA GLY A 160 1.44 4.59 46.60
C GLY A 160 2.16 3.53 45.75
N LYS A 161 3.07 3.94 44.84
CA LYS A 161 3.93 3.04 44.05
C LYS A 161 5.36 3.05 44.55
N GLU A 162 6.08 1.96 44.33
CA GLU A 162 7.50 1.79 44.68
C GLU A 162 8.38 1.81 43.43
N TYR A 163 9.48 2.54 43.48
CA TYR A 163 10.41 2.77 42.38
C TYR A 163 11.83 2.42 42.81
N LYS A 164 12.60 1.84 41.90
CA LYS A 164 14.02 1.52 42.15
C LYS A 164 14.89 2.76 42.00
N VAL A 165 16.02 2.80 42.71
CA VAL A 165 17.03 3.85 42.52
C VAL A 165 17.42 3.98 41.05
N GLY A 166 17.44 5.22 40.55
CA GLY A 166 17.72 5.57 39.15
C GLY A 166 16.49 5.51 38.23
N GLU A 167 15.36 4.95 38.70
CA GLU A 167 14.14 4.89 37.91
C GLU A 167 13.52 6.29 37.75
N THR A 168 13.11 6.61 36.52
CA THR A 168 12.45 7.86 36.17
C THR A 168 10.98 7.61 35.82
N PHE A 169 10.08 8.45 36.33
CA PHE A 169 8.64 8.31 36.09
C PHE A 169 7.95 9.67 35.98
N LYS A 170 6.69 9.67 35.52
CA LYS A 170 5.86 10.88 35.41
C LYS A 170 4.94 11.04 36.61
N ASP A 171 4.89 12.26 37.13
CA ASP A 171 3.84 12.73 38.03
C ASP A 171 3.17 13.96 37.40
N ASP A 172 1.99 13.74 36.81
CA ASP A 172 1.35 14.67 35.89
C ASP A 172 2.29 15.04 34.73
N CYS A 173 2.68 16.30 34.58
CA CYS A 173 3.64 16.75 33.58
C CYS A 173 5.11 16.70 34.05
N ASN A 174 5.33 16.47 35.35
CA ASN A 174 6.66 16.52 35.96
C ASN A 174 7.42 15.21 35.77
N ASP A 175 8.74 15.35 35.57
CA ASP A 175 9.68 14.24 35.47
C ASP A 175 10.28 14.00 36.85
N CYS A 176 10.04 12.81 37.39
CA CYS A 176 10.50 12.38 38.69
C CYS A 176 11.60 11.34 38.57
N THR A 177 12.52 11.31 39.54
CA THR A 177 13.60 10.32 39.62
C THR A 177 13.75 9.84 41.06
N CYS A 178 13.87 8.52 41.23
CA CYS A 178 14.22 7.92 42.51
C CYS A 178 15.74 7.99 42.75
N ARG A 179 16.16 8.63 43.84
CA ARG A 179 17.58 8.78 44.19
C ARG A 179 18.08 7.67 45.10
N GLU A 180 19.41 7.58 45.22
CA GLU A 180 20.13 6.61 46.07
C GLU A 180 19.76 6.70 47.57
N ASP A 181 19.26 7.84 48.03
CA ASP A 181 18.81 8.05 49.41
C ASP A 181 17.32 7.72 49.64
N GLY A 182 16.65 7.14 48.64
CA GLY A 182 15.23 6.76 48.72
C GLY A 182 14.25 7.92 48.52
N GLN A 183 14.74 9.12 48.20
CA GLN A 183 13.88 10.27 47.91
C GLN A 183 13.49 10.34 46.43
N VAL A 184 12.25 10.73 46.17
CA VAL A 184 11.80 11.13 44.83
C VAL A 184 12.05 12.62 44.65
N VAL A 185 12.76 12.96 43.57
CA VAL A 185 12.93 14.34 43.13
C VAL A 185 12.23 14.53 41.80
N CYS A 186 11.30 15.48 41.74
CA CYS A 186 10.57 15.82 40.54
C CYS A 186 10.95 17.21 40.02
N THR A 187 10.80 17.42 38.72
CA THR A 187 10.72 18.79 38.17
C THR A 187 9.51 19.53 38.75
N ARG A 188 9.54 20.87 38.70
CA ARG A 188 8.47 21.73 39.24
C ARG A 188 7.87 22.59 38.13
N ARG A 189 7.32 21.94 37.12
CA ARG A 189 6.55 22.55 36.05
C ARG A 189 5.11 22.73 36.52
N ALA A 190 4.54 23.90 36.30
CA ALA A 190 3.11 24.10 36.43
C ALA A 190 2.42 23.36 35.29
N CYS A 191 1.67 22.30 35.62
CA CYS A 191 1.01 21.48 34.62
C CYS A 191 -0.23 22.19 34.11
N GLU A 192 -0.36 22.25 32.78
CA GLU A 192 -1.54 22.81 32.14
C GLU A 192 -2.69 21.80 32.22
N LYS A 193 -3.83 22.21 32.78
CA LYS A 193 -5.01 21.35 32.89
C LYS A 193 -5.58 21.07 31.49
N VAL A 194 -5.77 19.79 31.16
CA VAL A 194 -6.34 19.36 29.88
C VAL A 194 -7.87 19.34 29.96
N CYS A 195 -8.52 19.66 28.84
CA CYS A 195 -9.97 19.64 28.68
C CYS A 195 -10.38 19.03 27.32
N GLY A 196 -11.66 18.68 27.18
CA GLY A 196 -12.17 17.97 26.01
C GLY A 196 -11.73 16.50 25.98
N GLY A 197 -11.35 16.02 24.80
CA GLY A 197 -11.02 14.61 24.58
C GLY A 197 -12.25 13.71 24.59
N PHE A 198 -12.03 12.41 24.43
CA PHE A 198 -13.07 11.37 24.52
C PHE A 198 -13.86 11.43 25.84
N GLY A 199 -13.20 11.81 26.94
CA GLY A 199 -13.82 11.96 28.26
C GLY A 199 -14.63 13.25 28.44
N GLY A 200 -14.55 14.21 27.51
CA GLY A 200 -15.27 15.49 27.61
C GLY A 200 -14.93 16.30 28.85
N PHE A 201 -13.67 16.29 29.30
CA PHE A 201 -13.26 16.96 30.54
C PHE A 201 -13.51 18.47 30.47
N LYS A 202 -14.18 19.03 31.48
CA LYS A 202 -14.52 20.46 31.54
C LYS A 202 -13.49 21.24 32.34
N CYS A 203 -13.26 22.49 31.94
CA CYS A 203 -12.47 23.43 32.73
C CYS A 203 -13.23 23.92 33.96
N GLY A 204 -12.49 24.42 34.95
CA GLY A 204 -13.06 24.96 36.18
C GLY A 204 -13.84 26.25 35.95
N GLU A 205 -14.46 26.75 37.03
CA GLU A 205 -15.14 28.03 37.03
C GLU A 205 -14.17 29.17 36.64
N GLY A 206 -14.60 30.07 35.76
CA GLY A 206 -13.77 31.15 35.25
C GLY A 206 -12.72 30.74 34.21
N GLU A 207 -12.65 29.45 33.81
CA GLU A 207 -11.77 28.95 32.76
C GLU A 207 -12.57 28.54 31.50
N PHE A 208 -11.90 28.48 30.35
CA PHE A 208 -12.43 27.96 29.11
C PHE A 208 -11.46 26.99 28.47
N CYS A 209 -12.00 26.07 27.65
CA CYS A 209 -11.17 25.11 26.95
C CYS A 209 -10.66 25.72 25.65
N LEU A 210 -9.33 25.90 25.55
CA LEU A 210 -8.64 26.37 24.35
C LEU A 210 -8.23 25.16 23.49
N PHE A 211 -8.95 24.92 22.40
CA PHE A 211 -8.73 23.78 21.48
C PHE A 211 -7.69 24.05 20.39
N GLY A 212 -7.21 25.29 20.26
CA GLY A 212 -6.35 25.69 19.15
C GLY A 212 -7.04 25.46 17.80
N THR A 213 -6.35 24.80 16.87
CA THR A 213 -6.86 24.49 15.52
C THR A 213 -7.86 23.32 15.48
N HIS A 214 -8.02 22.58 16.59
CA HIS A 214 -8.80 21.32 16.65
C HIS A 214 -10.24 21.51 17.13
N CYS A 215 -10.65 22.77 17.25
CA CYS A 215 -12.00 23.18 17.57
C CYS A 215 -13.03 22.60 16.56
N GLY A 216 -13.87 21.67 17.02
CA GLY A 216 -14.92 21.03 16.21
C GLY A 216 -14.57 19.65 15.64
N GLU A 217 -13.36 19.14 15.93
CA GLU A 217 -13.02 17.73 15.72
C GLU A 217 -13.71 16.84 16.75
N ALA A 218 -14.08 15.62 16.36
CA ALA A 218 -14.54 14.61 17.32
C ALA A 218 -13.40 14.30 18.30
N ASP A 219 -13.70 14.31 19.60
CA ASP A 219 -12.72 14.10 20.68
C ASP A 219 -11.56 15.11 20.71
N GLY A 220 -11.75 16.30 20.13
CA GLY A 220 -10.79 17.39 20.21
C GLY A 220 -10.41 17.67 21.67
N SER A 221 -9.11 17.71 21.96
CA SER A 221 -8.57 18.00 23.29
C SER A 221 -7.94 19.40 23.29
N GLY A 222 -7.97 20.05 24.44
CA GLY A 222 -7.50 21.41 24.61
C GLY A 222 -6.91 21.64 25.99
N VAL A 223 -6.56 22.90 26.26
CA VAL A 223 -6.00 23.33 27.54
C VAL A 223 -6.93 24.33 28.21
N CYS A 224 -7.14 24.18 29.51
CA CYS A 224 -7.89 25.17 30.28
C CYS A 224 -7.10 26.46 30.43
N LYS A 225 -7.71 27.56 29.99
CA LYS A 225 -7.17 28.92 30.11
C LYS A 225 -8.17 29.78 30.86
N ALA A 226 -7.68 30.76 31.62
CA ALA A 226 -8.54 31.72 32.29
C ALA A 226 -9.35 32.52 31.26
N LYS A 227 -10.64 32.74 31.54
CA LYS A 227 -11.47 33.65 30.74
C LYS A 227 -11.00 35.09 30.96
N PRO A 228 -10.75 35.87 29.91
CA PRO A 228 -10.46 37.29 30.05
C PRO A 228 -11.62 38.02 30.74
N THR A 229 -11.32 38.84 31.75
CA THR A 229 -12.33 39.64 32.48
C THR A 229 -12.66 40.96 31.79
N SER A 230 -11.76 41.45 30.94
CA SER A 230 -11.90 42.71 30.20
C SER A 230 -11.45 42.51 28.75
N CYS A 231 -12.24 42.99 27.81
CA CYS A 231 -11.94 42.91 26.37
C CYS A 231 -11.95 44.29 25.73
N ASN A 232 -11.06 44.50 24.75
CA ASN A 232 -11.15 45.67 23.90
C ASN A 232 -12.39 45.59 22.99
N LEU A 233 -12.82 46.75 22.49
CA LEU A 233 -13.96 46.88 21.57
C LEU A 233 -13.54 46.88 20.10
N ASN A 234 -12.30 46.47 19.79
CA ASN A 234 -11.86 46.39 18.39
C ASN A 234 -12.63 45.29 17.67
N TYR A 235 -13.27 45.63 16.56
CA TYR A 235 -14.08 44.71 15.81
C TYR A 235 -13.21 43.92 14.81
N ALA A 236 -12.96 42.65 15.13
CA ALA A 236 -12.20 41.70 14.32
C ALA A 236 -12.91 40.34 14.43
N PRO A 237 -14.02 40.14 13.70
CA PRO A 237 -14.97 39.08 14.02
C PRO A 237 -14.36 37.70 13.88
N VAL A 238 -14.78 36.79 14.75
CA VAL A 238 -14.37 35.38 14.75
C VAL A 238 -15.58 34.48 14.85
N CYS A 239 -15.44 33.26 14.35
CA CYS A 239 -16.46 32.22 14.47
C CYS A 239 -16.06 31.27 15.60
N GLY A 240 -16.89 31.15 16.62
CA GLY A 240 -16.68 30.26 17.77
C GLY A 240 -16.95 28.79 17.43
N CYS A 241 -16.40 27.88 18.24
CA CYS A 241 -16.69 26.44 18.13
C CYS A 241 -18.19 26.13 18.33
N ASP A 242 -18.91 27.00 19.05
CA ASP A 242 -20.35 26.91 19.26
C ASP A 242 -21.18 27.39 18.05
N GLY A 243 -20.51 27.78 16.95
CA GLY A 243 -21.13 28.27 15.73
C GLY A 243 -21.65 29.71 15.81
N LYS A 244 -21.35 30.45 16.89
CA LYS A 244 -21.72 31.86 17.01
C LYS A 244 -20.60 32.79 16.56
N THR A 245 -21.00 33.93 15.99
CA THR A 245 -20.06 35.00 15.63
C THR A 245 -19.82 35.89 16.84
N TYR A 246 -18.55 36.12 17.15
CA TYR A 246 -18.12 37.04 18.20
C TYR A 246 -17.46 38.27 17.58
N GLY A 247 -17.53 39.41 18.27
CA GLY A 247 -16.97 40.68 17.79
C GLY A 247 -15.44 40.66 17.67
N ASN A 248 -14.78 39.89 18.52
CA ASN A 248 -13.35 39.57 18.46
C ASN A 248 -13.02 38.30 19.24
N GLU A 249 -11.78 37.83 19.14
CA GLU A 249 -11.26 36.65 19.85
C GLU A 249 -11.38 36.76 21.38
N CYS A 250 -11.12 37.94 21.95
CA CYS A 250 -11.29 38.14 23.39
C CYS A 250 -12.74 37.92 23.83
N ALA A 251 -13.72 38.44 23.08
CA ALA A 251 -15.14 38.28 23.37
C ALA A 251 -15.61 36.82 23.27
N ALA A 252 -15.02 36.03 22.36
CA ALA A 252 -15.22 34.58 22.30
C ALA A 252 -14.68 33.89 23.57
N HIS A 253 -13.41 34.15 23.93
CA HIS A 253 -12.76 33.55 25.08
C HIS A 253 -13.41 33.97 26.42
N SER A 254 -13.84 35.23 26.56
CA SER A 254 -14.55 35.70 27.76
C SER A 254 -15.92 35.06 27.93
N SER A 255 -16.57 34.69 26.82
CA SER A 255 -17.79 33.88 26.80
C SER A 255 -17.52 32.39 27.03
N GLY A 256 -16.26 31.99 27.15
CA GLY A 256 -15.84 30.61 27.35
C GLY A 256 -15.78 29.75 26.08
N VAL A 257 -15.65 30.38 24.92
CA VAL A 257 -15.71 29.72 23.62
C VAL A 257 -14.39 29.85 22.88
N SER A 258 -13.81 28.73 22.45
CA SER A 258 -12.64 28.72 21.55
C SER A 258 -13.01 29.23 20.16
N VAL A 259 -12.03 29.83 19.47
CA VAL A 259 -12.17 30.27 18.08
C VAL A 259 -11.98 29.10 17.12
N ARG A 260 -12.95 28.91 16.21
CA ARG A 260 -12.89 27.94 15.12
C ARG A 260 -12.24 28.51 13.88
N ALA A 261 -12.60 29.73 13.51
CA ALA A 261 -12.15 30.38 12.29
C ALA A 261 -12.15 31.90 12.44
N GLN A 262 -11.28 32.54 11.66
CA GLN A 262 -11.30 34.00 11.48
C GLN A 262 -12.49 34.42 10.63
N GLY A 263 -13.04 35.60 10.91
CA GLY A 263 -14.25 36.10 10.25
C GLY A 263 -15.54 35.66 10.94
N LYS A 264 -16.68 36.18 10.47
CA LYS A 264 -18.01 35.78 10.98
C LYS A 264 -18.27 34.31 10.66
N CYS A 265 -19.10 33.64 11.47
CA CYS A 265 -19.58 32.32 11.10
C CYS A 265 -20.37 32.41 9.79
N GLU A 266 -19.94 31.62 8.80
CA GLU A 266 -20.78 31.37 7.63
C GLU A 266 -22.01 30.58 8.09
N ALA A 267 -23.19 31.00 7.66
CA ALA A 267 -24.38 30.16 7.80
C ALA A 267 -24.06 28.81 7.17
N GLN A 268 -24.23 27.72 7.93
CA GLN A 268 -24.03 26.36 7.44
C GLN A 268 -24.97 26.13 6.25
N LYS A 269 -24.44 26.28 5.04
CA LYS A 269 -25.21 26.12 3.81
C LYS A 269 -25.62 24.67 3.66
N ARG A 270 -26.88 24.45 3.30
CA ARG A 270 -27.47 23.11 3.34
C ARG A 270 -26.89 22.20 2.26
N SER A 271 -26.75 20.93 2.59
CA SER A 271 -26.43 19.88 1.63
C SER A 271 -27.64 19.61 0.72
N CYS A 272 -27.39 19.21 -0.52
CA CYS A 272 -28.41 18.88 -1.51
C CYS A 272 -28.53 17.37 -1.65
N VAL A 273 -29.72 16.88 -1.99
CA VAL A 273 -29.94 15.47 -2.37
C VAL A 273 -30.28 15.39 -3.85
N TYR A 274 -29.54 14.60 -4.62
CA TYR A 274 -29.79 14.35 -6.04
C TYR A 274 -29.69 12.85 -6.34
N ASN A 275 -30.77 12.26 -6.85
CA ASN A 275 -30.90 10.82 -7.11
C ASN A 275 -30.45 9.93 -5.94
N GLY A 276 -30.85 10.28 -4.72
CA GLY A 276 -30.54 9.53 -3.50
C GLY A 276 -29.13 9.72 -2.95
N LYS A 277 -28.27 10.52 -3.62
CA LYS A 277 -26.93 10.87 -3.12
C LYS A 277 -26.90 12.28 -2.53
N THR A 278 -26.21 12.44 -1.41
CA THR A 278 -26.05 13.71 -0.71
C THR A 278 -24.77 14.42 -1.17
N TYR A 279 -24.89 15.73 -1.46
CA TYR A 279 -23.82 16.60 -1.92
C TYR A 279 -23.69 17.81 -0.99
N LYS A 280 -22.46 18.19 -0.64
CA LYS A 280 -22.18 19.39 0.16
C LYS A 280 -22.40 20.64 -0.69
N HIS A 281 -22.69 21.76 -0.04
CA HIS A 281 -22.76 23.04 -0.74
C HIS A 281 -21.45 23.33 -1.49
N GLY A 282 -21.55 23.70 -2.77
CA GLY A 282 -20.44 23.94 -3.66
C GLY A 282 -20.02 22.73 -4.50
N ASP A 283 -20.45 21.52 -4.13
CA ASP A 283 -20.16 20.32 -4.91
C ASP A 283 -20.72 20.44 -6.32
N SER A 284 -19.90 20.08 -7.30
CA SER A 284 -20.29 19.95 -8.70
C SER A 284 -20.28 18.49 -9.12
N PHE A 285 -21.33 18.02 -9.78
CA PHE A 285 -21.51 16.62 -10.15
C PHE A 285 -22.22 16.48 -11.50
N GLU A 286 -22.05 15.33 -12.16
CA GLU A 286 -22.74 15.02 -13.41
C GLU A 286 -24.21 14.69 -13.15
N ALA A 287 -25.11 15.23 -13.98
CA ALA A 287 -26.53 14.91 -13.97
C ALA A 287 -26.77 13.46 -14.44
N SER A 288 -27.93 12.90 -14.12
CA SER A 288 -28.33 11.56 -14.62
C SER A 288 -28.49 11.48 -16.13
N ASP A 289 -28.60 12.62 -16.80
CA ASP A 289 -28.61 12.68 -18.25
C ASP A 289 -27.20 12.62 -18.87
N GLY A 290 -26.14 12.51 -18.07
CA GLY A 290 -24.77 12.27 -18.55
C GLY A 290 -24.13 13.38 -19.40
N CYS A 291 -24.81 14.50 -19.63
CA CYS A 291 -24.28 15.61 -20.41
C CYS A 291 -24.40 16.97 -19.70
N ASN A 292 -25.29 17.06 -18.70
CA ASN A 292 -25.42 18.24 -17.88
C ASN A 292 -24.60 18.13 -16.59
N LYS A 293 -24.04 19.26 -16.17
CA LYS A 293 -23.32 19.38 -14.91
C LYS A 293 -24.20 20.15 -13.92
N CYS A 294 -24.36 19.59 -12.72
CA CYS A 294 -25.13 20.14 -11.63
C CYS A 294 -24.22 20.66 -10.52
N THR A 295 -24.69 21.66 -9.77
CA THR A 295 -24.02 22.23 -8.61
C THR A 295 -24.99 22.32 -7.44
N CYS A 296 -24.53 21.93 -6.25
CA CYS A 296 -25.30 22.08 -5.01
C CYS A 296 -25.19 23.50 -4.46
N LEU A 297 -26.30 24.23 -4.43
CA LEU A 297 -26.41 25.61 -3.97
C LEU A 297 -27.45 25.69 -2.84
N ASP A 298 -26.97 25.74 -1.60
CA ASP A 298 -27.75 25.89 -0.36
C ASP A 298 -29.03 25.03 -0.28
N GLY A 299 -28.85 23.72 -0.44
CA GLY A 299 -29.92 22.72 -0.44
C GLY A 299 -30.65 22.54 -1.77
N GLY A 300 -30.43 23.43 -2.75
CA GLY A 300 -30.97 23.33 -4.10
C GLY A 300 -29.94 22.79 -5.11
N VAL A 301 -30.41 22.01 -6.09
CA VAL A 301 -29.56 21.53 -7.20
C VAL A 301 -29.81 22.41 -8.43
N SER A 302 -28.76 22.98 -9.00
CA SER A 302 -28.82 23.77 -10.24
C SER A 302 -27.98 23.09 -11.32
N CYS A 303 -28.57 22.79 -12.47
CA CYS A 303 -27.88 22.09 -13.56
C CYS A 303 -27.80 22.92 -14.83
N THR A 304 -26.77 22.69 -15.64
CA THR A 304 -26.72 23.19 -17.02
C THR A 304 -27.88 22.63 -17.84
N LYS A 305 -28.22 23.30 -18.94
CA LYS A 305 -29.24 22.86 -19.91
C LYS A 305 -28.66 22.74 -21.31
N VAL A 306 -27.66 21.89 -21.45
CA VAL A 306 -27.10 21.50 -22.74
C VAL A 306 -27.97 20.38 -23.30
N GLY A 307 -28.35 20.47 -24.59
CA GLY A 307 -29.04 19.38 -25.26
C GLY A 307 -28.08 18.21 -25.47
N CYS A 308 -28.33 17.06 -24.84
CA CYS A 308 -27.50 15.88 -25.04
C CYS A 308 -27.64 15.37 -26.49
N ALA A 309 -26.52 15.11 -27.18
CA ALA A 309 -26.52 14.58 -28.53
C ALA A 309 -27.23 13.22 -28.56
N ARG A 310 -28.30 13.10 -29.36
CA ARG A 310 -29.18 11.93 -29.38
C ARG A 310 -28.84 10.90 -30.46
N SER A 311 -28.17 11.31 -31.53
CA SER A 311 -27.81 10.45 -32.66
C SER A 311 -26.31 10.21 -32.72
N CYS A 312 -25.93 9.06 -33.25
CA CYS A 312 -24.55 8.68 -33.50
C CYS A 312 -24.42 7.83 -34.78
N GLY A 313 -23.24 7.71 -35.39
CA GLY A 313 -23.07 7.00 -36.67
C GLY A 313 -23.45 7.81 -37.92
N GLY A 314 -23.77 7.14 -39.02
CA GLY A 314 -24.06 7.78 -40.32
C GLY A 314 -22.81 8.09 -41.18
N MET A 315 -22.81 9.22 -41.89
CA MET A 315 -21.66 9.73 -42.67
C MET A 315 -20.59 10.42 -41.80
N ASP A 316 -20.82 10.53 -40.49
CA ASP A 316 -19.93 11.24 -39.56
C ASP A 316 -18.65 10.41 -39.29
N PRO A 317 -17.46 10.90 -39.66
CA PRO A 317 -16.21 10.15 -39.54
C PRO A 317 -15.65 10.09 -38.10
N ASN A 318 -16.35 10.62 -37.09
CA ASN A 318 -15.82 10.72 -35.73
C ASN A 318 -15.96 9.39 -34.93
N PRO A 319 -14.85 8.75 -34.51
CA PRO A 319 -14.87 7.53 -33.68
C PRO A 319 -15.43 7.74 -32.25
N ASN A 320 -15.71 8.98 -31.83
CA ASN A 320 -16.35 9.36 -30.57
C ASN A 320 -17.76 9.96 -30.79
N SER A 321 -18.58 9.29 -31.60
CA SER A 321 -19.89 9.82 -32.01
C SER A 321 -20.88 10.07 -30.86
N CYS A 322 -20.65 9.50 -29.68
CA CYS A 322 -21.36 9.84 -28.44
C CYS A 322 -20.44 10.52 -27.42
N GLN A 323 -20.98 11.49 -26.69
CA GLN A 323 -20.28 12.17 -25.59
C GLN A 323 -19.83 11.18 -24.50
N ARG A 324 -18.81 11.57 -23.72
CA ARG A 324 -18.26 10.75 -22.63
C ARG A 324 -19.38 10.33 -21.66
N GLY A 325 -19.45 9.04 -21.34
CA GLY A 325 -20.53 8.48 -20.50
C GLY A 325 -21.69 7.87 -21.30
N PHE A 326 -21.65 7.96 -22.64
CA PHE A 326 -22.61 7.31 -23.53
C PHE A 326 -21.95 6.30 -24.46
N PHE A 327 -22.72 5.33 -24.90
CA PHE A 327 -22.36 4.42 -25.99
C PHE A 327 -23.36 4.58 -27.15
N CYS A 328 -22.91 4.28 -28.36
CA CYS A 328 -23.79 4.30 -29.51
C CYS A 328 -24.53 2.97 -29.62
N ASP A 329 -25.85 2.99 -29.47
CA ASP A 329 -26.70 1.84 -29.69
C ASP A 329 -27.16 1.79 -31.16
N TYR A 330 -26.59 0.85 -31.91
CA TYR A 330 -26.94 0.59 -33.31
C TYR A 330 -28.03 -0.49 -33.46
N GLY A 331 -28.51 -1.07 -32.35
CA GLY A 331 -29.29 -2.31 -32.38
C GLY A 331 -28.57 -3.43 -33.13
N ALA A 332 -29.33 -4.31 -33.79
CA ALA A 332 -28.81 -5.47 -34.54
C ALA A 332 -28.04 -5.11 -35.84
N ARG A 333 -27.74 -3.83 -36.10
CA ARG A 333 -27.18 -3.33 -37.38
C ARG A 333 -25.78 -2.77 -37.25
N CYS A 334 -25.10 -3.03 -36.14
CA CYS A 334 -23.78 -2.49 -35.92
C CYS A 334 -22.75 -3.04 -36.92
N GLY A 335 -21.83 -2.18 -37.39
CA GLY A 335 -20.77 -2.52 -38.34
C GLY A 335 -21.07 -2.18 -39.81
N ALA A 336 -22.32 -1.89 -40.15
CA ALA A 336 -22.69 -1.43 -41.49
C ALA A 336 -22.35 0.07 -41.69
N LYS A 337 -21.68 0.39 -42.79
CA LYS A 337 -21.28 1.76 -43.14
C LYS A 337 -22.51 2.64 -43.37
N GLY A 338 -22.59 3.79 -42.70
CA GLY A 338 -23.69 4.74 -42.87
C GLY A 338 -24.92 4.47 -42.01
N VAL A 339 -24.88 3.52 -41.07
CA VAL A 339 -25.97 3.30 -40.13
C VAL A 339 -25.94 4.33 -39.00
N GLU A 340 -27.06 5.02 -38.82
CA GLU A 340 -27.32 5.87 -37.65
C GLU A 340 -27.78 5.01 -36.46
N GLY A 341 -27.31 5.36 -35.27
CA GLY A 341 -27.66 4.80 -33.98
C GLY A 341 -28.07 5.91 -33.00
N VAL A 342 -28.41 5.50 -31.78
CA VAL A 342 -28.87 6.41 -30.71
C VAL A 342 -27.88 6.37 -29.56
N CYS A 343 -27.47 7.53 -29.05
CA CYS A 343 -26.62 7.58 -27.86
C CYS A 343 -27.42 7.15 -26.63
N LYS A 344 -26.96 6.09 -25.96
CA LYS A 344 -27.52 5.56 -24.72
C LYS A 344 -26.51 5.68 -23.58
N PRO A 345 -26.94 6.00 -22.34
CA PRO A 345 -26.03 6.13 -21.21
C PRO A 345 -25.32 4.79 -20.93
N LYS A 346 -24.03 4.86 -20.62
CA LYS A 346 -23.26 3.69 -20.18
C LYS A 346 -23.71 3.29 -18.77
N PRO A 347 -23.95 2.00 -18.50
CA PRO A 347 -24.21 1.53 -17.14
C PRO A 347 -23.06 1.87 -16.19
N GLN A 348 -23.37 2.34 -14.98
CA GLN A 348 -22.37 2.67 -13.96
C GLN A 348 -21.92 1.44 -13.13
N GLY A 349 -22.70 0.36 -13.16
CA GLY A 349 -22.41 -0.89 -12.48
C GLY A 349 -23.07 -2.05 -13.22
N CYS A 350 -22.37 -3.18 -13.28
CA CYS A 350 -22.82 -4.40 -13.92
C CYS A 350 -22.80 -5.56 -12.93
N THR A 351 -23.73 -6.49 -13.09
CA THR A 351 -23.68 -7.77 -12.40
C THR A 351 -22.60 -8.65 -13.04
N GLU A 352 -21.98 -9.52 -12.25
CA GLU A 352 -20.98 -10.50 -12.70
C GLU A 352 -21.61 -11.79 -13.26
N GLU A 353 -22.90 -11.72 -13.65
CA GLU A 353 -23.58 -12.86 -14.27
C GLU A 353 -23.06 -13.10 -15.68
N TYR A 354 -22.72 -14.35 -15.99
CA TYR A 354 -22.21 -14.72 -17.30
C TYR A 354 -23.37 -15.10 -18.25
N ALA A 355 -23.71 -14.17 -19.15
CA ALA A 355 -24.72 -14.29 -20.19
C ALA A 355 -24.15 -13.69 -21.49
N PRO A 356 -23.24 -14.41 -22.16
CA PRO A 356 -22.30 -13.81 -23.10
C PRO A 356 -22.99 -13.18 -24.30
N VAL A 357 -22.38 -12.12 -24.82
CA VAL A 357 -22.83 -11.41 -26.03
C VAL A 357 -21.66 -11.14 -26.96
N CYS A 358 -21.93 -11.10 -28.25
CA CYS A 358 -20.93 -10.74 -29.24
C CYS A 358 -21.02 -9.24 -29.56
N GLY A 359 -19.95 -8.51 -29.27
CA GLY A 359 -19.86 -7.07 -29.47
C GLY A 359 -19.50 -6.69 -30.91
N CYS A 360 -19.83 -5.45 -31.29
CA CYS A 360 -19.50 -4.90 -32.61
C CYS A 360 -17.99 -4.63 -32.81
N ASP A 361 -17.22 -4.71 -31.72
CA ASP A 361 -15.76 -4.76 -31.71
C ASP A 361 -15.19 -6.16 -32.04
N GLY A 362 -16.07 -7.14 -32.26
CA GLY A 362 -15.73 -8.52 -32.56
C GLY A 362 -15.26 -9.33 -31.34
N ARG A 363 -15.53 -8.84 -30.13
CA ARG A 363 -15.16 -9.50 -28.87
C ARG A 363 -16.39 -10.08 -28.18
N THR A 364 -16.21 -11.22 -27.53
CA THR A 364 -17.20 -11.76 -26.59
C THR A 364 -17.11 -10.97 -25.28
N HIS A 365 -18.24 -10.44 -24.83
CA HIS A 365 -18.39 -9.79 -23.53
C HIS A 365 -19.17 -10.70 -22.59
N GLY A 366 -18.86 -10.66 -21.29
CA GLY A 366 -19.44 -11.58 -20.30
C GLY A 366 -20.96 -11.44 -20.18
N ASN A 367 -21.48 -10.22 -20.34
CA ASN A 367 -22.89 -9.94 -20.49
C ASN A 367 -23.15 -8.60 -21.21
N ALA A 368 -24.41 -8.32 -21.52
CA ALA A 368 -24.82 -7.10 -22.21
C ALA A 368 -24.40 -5.80 -21.48
N CYS A 369 -24.51 -5.79 -20.15
CA CYS A 369 -24.10 -4.64 -19.35
C CYS A 369 -22.59 -4.36 -19.50
N SER A 370 -21.77 -5.40 -19.39
CA SER A 370 -20.31 -5.31 -19.53
C SER A 370 -19.87 -4.82 -20.91
N ALA A 371 -20.61 -5.16 -21.98
CA ALA A 371 -20.37 -4.61 -23.32
C ALA A 371 -20.70 -3.11 -23.37
N HIS A 372 -21.87 -2.71 -22.87
CA HIS A 372 -22.33 -1.33 -22.90
C HIS A 372 -21.51 -0.41 -21.99
N SER A 373 -21.03 -0.89 -20.84
CA SER A 373 -20.21 -0.10 -19.91
C SER A 373 -18.86 0.32 -20.50
N VAL A 374 -18.32 -0.48 -21.42
CA VAL A 374 -17.10 -0.11 -22.17
C VAL A 374 -17.39 0.61 -23.48
N GLY A 375 -18.67 0.79 -23.83
CA GLY A 375 -19.09 1.54 -25.02
C GLY A 375 -19.36 0.70 -26.27
N VAL A 376 -19.53 -0.61 -26.11
CA VAL A 376 -19.71 -1.55 -27.22
C VAL A 376 -21.20 -1.87 -27.38
N SER A 377 -21.71 -1.72 -28.60
CA SER A 377 -23.03 -2.21 -29.00
C SER A 377 -22.97 -3.72 -29.26
N ILE A 378 -24.12 -4.38 -29.27
CA ILE A 378 -24.22 -5.85 -29.33
C ILE A 378 -24.69 -6.27 -30.72
N VAL A 379 -23.95 -7.18 -31.35
CA VAL A 379 -24.32 -7.81 -32.62
C VAL A 379 -25.43 -8.83 -32.38
N HIS A 380 -25.18 -9.76 -31.44
CA HIS A 380 -26.12 -10.83 -31.09
C HIS A 380 -25.83 -11.39 -29.69
N ILE A 381 -26.81 -12.14 -29.16
CA ILE A 381 -26.66 -12.90 -27.91
C ILE A 381 -25.81 -14.15 -28.18
N GLY A 382 -24.95 -14.52 -27.22
CA GLY A 382 -23.98 -15.60 -27.31
C GLY A 382 -22.58 -15.12 -27.66
N GLU A 383 -21.59 -16.01 -27.53
CA GLU A 383 -20.19 -15.71 -27.85
C GLU A 383 -19.95 -15.44 -29.34
N CYS A 384 -18.93 -14.66 -29.66
CA CYS A 384 -18.50 -14.44 -31.02
C CYS A 384 -17.93 -15.73 -31.64
N LYS A 385 -18.51 -16.17 -32.77
CA LYS A 385 -17.98 -17.29 -33.57
C LYS A 385 -16.98 -16.76 -34.60
N LYS A 386 -15.77 -17.36 -34.63
CA LYS A 386 -14.76 -17.05 -35.66
C LYS A 386 -14.92 -17.97 -36.88
N PRO A 387 -14.78 -17.46 -38.12
CA PRO A 387 -14.47 -16.07 -38.47
C PRO A 387 -15.69 -15.13 -38.32
N MET A 388 -15.46 -13.91 -37.84
CA MET A 388 -16.46 -12.82 -37.72
C MET A 388 -16.75 -12.12 -39.06
N ALA A 389 -16.71 -12.90 -40.14
CA ALA A 389 -16.89 -12.45 -41.51
C ALA A 389 -17.41 -13.62 -42.34
N CYS A 390 -18.15 -13.32 -43.39
CA CYS A 390 -18.59 -14.30 -44.36
C CYS A 390 -17.63 -14.33 -45.54
N SER A 391 -17.35 -15.52 -46.06
CA SER A 391 -16.69 -15.67 -47.35
C SER A 391 -17.74 -16.00 -48.41
N TYR A 392 -17.81 -15.20 -49.47
CA TYR A 392 -18.70 -15.44 -50.60
C TYR A 392 -17.97 -15.17 -51.91
N ASN A 393 -17.88 -16.21 -52.76
CA ASN A 393 -17.21 -16.17 -54.06
C ASN A 393 -15.81 -15.51 -54.02
N GLY A 394 -14.99 -15.90 -53.03
CA GLY A 394 -13.62 -15.41 -52.86
C GLY A 394 -13.50 -13.99 -52.27
N LYS A 395 -14.60 -13.34 -51.91
CA LYS A 395 -14.61 -12.04 -51.20
C LYS A 395 -15.04 -12.21 -49.75
N THR A 396 -14.47 -11.39 -48.88
CA THR A 396 -14.78 -11.36 -47.44
C THR A 396 -15.72 -10.20 -47.13
N TYR A 397 -16.81 -10.50 -46.42
CA TYR A 397 -17.85 -9.55 -46.02
C TYR A 397 -17.96 -9.50 -44.50
N LYS A 398 -18.16 -8.33 -43.92
CA LYS A 398 -18.40 -8.17 -42.49
C LYS A 398 -19.83 -8.60 -42.15
N ILE A 399 -20.04 -9.08 -40.92
CA ILE A 399 -21.39 -9.35 -40.42
C ILE A 399 -22.26 -8.10 -40.59
N GLY A 400 -23.45 -8.27 -41.18
CA GLY A 400 -24.37 -7.18 -41.48
C GLY A 400 -24.23 -6.57 -42.88
N ASP A 401 -23.14 -6.86 -43.62
CA ASP A 401 -23.00 -6.39 -45.00
C ASP A 401 -24.11 -6.97 -45.89
N ILE A 402 -24.72 -6.10 -46.70
CA ILE A 402 -25.63 -6.48 -47.78
C ILE A 402 -24.89 -6.31 -49.11
N PHE A 403 -24.80 -7.37 -49.91
CA PHE A 403 -24.08 -7.39 -51.17
C PHE A 403 -24.83 -8.16 -52.26
N LYS A 404 -24.50 -7.94 -53.53
CA LYS A 404 -25.12 -8.68 -54.64
C LYS A 404 -24.53 -10.09 -54.77
N SER A 405 -25.41 -11.08 -54.95
CA SER A 405 -25.09 -12.45 -55.38
C SER A 405 -24.31 -12.44 -56.69
N THR A 406 -23.69 -13.58 -57.02
CA THR A 406 -22.98 -13.78 -58.31
C THR A 406 -23.87 -13.56 -59.53
N ASP A 407 -25.18 -13.73 -59.39
CA ASP A 407 -26.18 -13.47 -60.43
C ASP A 407 -26.48 -11.97 -60.66
N GLY A 408 -26.04 -11.09 -59.75
CA GLY A 408 -26.23 -9.63 -59.82
C GLY A 408 -27.63 -9.11 -59.44
N CYS A 409 -28.60 -9.99 -59.22
CA CYS A 409 -30.01 -9.65 -58.99
C CYS A 409 -30.43 -9.92 -57.54
N ASN A 410 -29.87 -10.95 -56.90
CA ASN A 410 -30.18 -11.29 -55.52
C ASN A 410 -29.33 -10.49 -54.54
N ASP A 411 -29.97 -9.96 -53.50
CA ASP A 411 -29.29 -9.36 -52.34
C ASP A 411 -28.96 -10.46 -51.33
N CYS A 412 -27.71 -10.46 -50.85
CA CYS A 412 -27.16 -11.38 -49.87
C CYS A 412 -26.77 -10.62 -48.61
N LEU A 413 -27.12 -11.16 -47.45
CA LEU A 413 -26.76 -10.66 -46.13
C LEU A 413 -25.68 -11.57 -45.55
N CYS A 414 -24.56 -11.00 -45.10
CA CYS A 414 -23.62 -11.71 -44.26
C CYS A 414 -24.18 -11.82 -42.83
N GLN A 415 -24.55 -13.04 -42.43
CA GLN A 415 -25.16 -13.35 -41.15
C GLN A 415 -24.13 -13.77 -40.10
N THR A 416 -24.54 -13.71 -38.83
CA THR A 416 -23.75 -14.16 -37.70
C THR A 416 -23.32 -15.63 -37.86
N GLY A 417 -22.10 -15.95 -37.39
CA GLY A 417 -21.50 -17.27 -37.62
C GLY A 417 -20.89 -17.49 -39.02
N GLY A 418 -20.79 -16.44 -39.85
CA GLY A 418 -20.08 -16.48 -41.13
C GLY A 418 -20.89 -17.03 -42.30
N SER A 419 -22.20 -17.20 -42.13
CA SER A 419 -23.12 -17.71 -43.16
C SER A 419 -23.67 -16.60 -44.04
N VAL A 420 -24.02 -16.92 -45.28
CA VAL A 420 -24.57 -15.96 -46.26
C VAL A 420 -26.00 -16.36 -46.59
N ALA A 421 -26.95 -15.47 -46.33
CA ALA A 421 -28.34 -15.65 -46.73
C ALA A 421 -28.67 -14.72 -47.89
N CYS A 422 -29.00 -15.30 -49.05
CA CYS A 422 -29.41 -14.54 -50.23
C CYS A 422 -30.93 -14.60 -50.42
N THR A 423 -31.50 -13.51 -50.90
CA THR A 423 -32.85 -13.51 -51.48
C THR A 423 -32.93 -14.51 -52.65
N GLN A 424 -34.10 -15.12 -52.83
CA GLN A 424 -34.35 -16.08 -53.91
C GLN A 424 -35.29 -15.47 -54.96
N LYS A 425 -34.89 -14.34 -55.54
CA LYS A 425 -35.60 -13.75 -56.68
C LYS A 425 -35.21 -14.53 -57.93
N ALA A 426 -36.20 -14.93 -58.73
CA ALA A 426 -35.91 -15.47 -60.05
C ALA A 426 -35.35 -14.33 -60.92
N CYS A 427 -34.26 -14.58 -61.65
CA CYS A 427 -33.64 -13.55 -62.48
C CYS A 427 -34.02 -13.81 -63.93
N GLY A 428 -35.01 -13.04 -64.41
CA GLY A 428 -35.71 -13.29 -65.67
C GLY A 428 -35.46 -12.23 -66.75
N THR A 429 -36.09 -12.42 -67.91
CA THR A 429 -36.05 -11.51 -69.07
C THR A 429 -37.06 -10.36 -68.97
N LYS A 430 -37.92 -10.36 -67.95
CA LYS A 430 -38.90 -9.30 -67.65
C LYS A 430 -38.47 -8.55 -66.40
N CYS A 431 -38.93 -7.31 -66.22
CA CYS A 431 -38.59 -6.47 -65.06
C CYS A 431 -39.73 -5.49 -64.74
N GLY A 432 -39.59 -4.68 -63.67
CA GLY A 432 -40.65 -3.76 -63.24
C GLY A 432 -41.78 -4.46 -62.48
N ALA A 433 -43.05 -4.19 -62.81
CA ALA A 433 -44.24 -4.66 -62.08
C ALA A 433 -44.42 -6.20 -61.98
N GLY A 434 -43.55 -6.98 -62.62
CA GLY A 434 -43.49 -8.45 -62.51
C GLY A 434 -42.51 -9.00 -61.47
N GLY A 435 -41.83 -8.14 -60.69
CA GLY A 435 -41.01 -8.56 -59.53
C GLY A 435 -39.60 -9.09 -59.83
N TYR A 436 -39.15 -9.04 -61.08
CA TYR A 436 -37.84 -9.52 -61.51
C TYR A 436 -36.85 -8.36 -61.69
N LEU A 437 -35.62 -8.53 -61.21
CA LEU A 437 -34.50 -7.61 -61.44
C LEU A 437 -33.65 -8.14 -62.61
N CYS A 438 -33.19 -7.23 -63.47
CA CYS A 438 -32.33 -7.60 -64.61
C CYS A 438 -30.94 -8.05 -64.14
N LYS A 439 -30.29 -8.88 -64.96
CA LYS A 439 -28.97 -9.42 -64.66
C LYS A 439 -27.91 -8.32 -64.74
N LYS A 440 -26.72 -8.57 -64.19
CA LYS A 440 -25.60 -7.64 -64.25
C LYS A 440 -25.25 -7.30 -65.71
N GLY A 441 -25.20 -6.01 -66.03
CA GLY A 441 -24.95 -5.51 -67.38
C GLY A 441 -26.20 -5.33 -68.24
N GLU A 442 -27.38 -5.59 -67.67
CA GLU A 442 -28.68 -5.28 -68.25
C GLU A 442 -29.37 -4.20 -67.44
N TYR A 443 -30.31 -3.49 -68.08
CA TYR A 443 -31.20 -2.56 -67.45
C TYR A 443 -32.65 -2.90 -67.80
N CYS A 444 -33.58 -2.39 -66.99
CA CYS A 444 -34.99 -2.57 -67.28
C CYS A 444 -35.43 -1.55 -68.33
N LYS A 445 -35.61 -2.01 -69.58
CA LYS A 445 -36.14 -1.18 -70.66
C LYS A 445 -37.66 -1.16 -70.60
N TYR A 446 -38.22 0.03 -70.41
CA TYR A 446 -39.64 0.30 -70.58
C TYR A 446 -39.94 0.82 -71.98
N ALA A 447 -41.20 0.74 -72.38
CA ALA A 447 -41.67 1.54 -73.52
C ALA A 447 -41.53 3.03 -73.19
N MET A 448 -41.18 3.85 -74.18
CA MET A 448 -41.11 5.30 -74.02
C MET A 448 -42.42 5.85 -73.42
N GLY A 449 -42.34 6.77 -72.47
CA GLY A 449 -43.51 7.30 -71.75
C GLY A 449 -43.92 6.51 -70.51
N VAL A 450 -43.23 5.39 -70.22
CA VAL A 450 -43.58 4.51 -69.10
C VAL A 450 -42.40 4.39 -68.15
N CYS A 451 -42.57 4.81 -66.90
CA CYS A 451 -41.52 4.74 -65.88
C CYS A 451 -41.97 3.95 -64.64
N GLY A 452 -41.15 3.00 -64.20
CA GLY A 452 -41.12 2.45 -62.84
C GLY A 452 -42.28 1.56 -62.35
N SER A 453 -43.48 1.64 -62.93
CA SER A 453 -44.69 0.98 -62.39
C SER A 453 -45.34 -0.06 -63.30
N LYS A 454 -44.81 -0.29 -64.50
CA LYS A 454 -45.34 -1.30 -65.45
C LYS A 454 -44.30 -2.38 -65.76
N ALA A 455 -44.72 -3.47 -66.40
CA ALA A 455 -43.80 -4.53 -66.82
C ALA A 455 -42.86 -4.01 -67.93
N GLY A 456 -41.56 -4.20 -67.75
CA GLY A 456 -40.50 -3.94 -68.73
C GLY A 456 -39.79 -5.22 -69.15
N VAL A 457 -38.79 -5.08 -70.03
CA VAL A 457 -37.96 -6.18 -70.53
C VAL A 457 -36.50 -5.89 -70.19
N CYS A 458 -35.78 -6.89 -69.70
CA CYS A 458 -34.35 -6.75 -69.46
C CYS A 458 -33.61 -6.68 -70.78
N LYS A 459 -32.82 -5.62 -70.95
CA LYS A 459 -32.01 -5.37 -72.13
C LYS A 459 -30.56 -5.09 -71.71
N PRO A 460 -29.56 -5.55 -72.48
CA PRO A 460 -28.18 -5.13 -72.27
C PRO A 460 -28.07 -3.60 -72.26
N LEU A 461 -27.11 -3.08 -71.51
CA LEU A 461 -26.74 -1.67 -71.58
C LEU A 461 -26.35 -1.30 -73.02
N GLY A 462 -26.69 -0.08 -73.42
CA GLY A 462 -26.29 0.49 -74.70
C GLY A 462 -24.76 0.53 -74.87
N PRO A 463 -24.26 0.70 -76.10
CA PRO A 463 -22.83 0.77 -76.36
C PRO A 463 -22.19 1.96 -75.62
N LYS A 464 -20.92 1.84 -75.24
CA LYS A 464 -20.18 2.92 -74.58
C LYS A 464 -19.91 4.14 -75.48
N ALA A 465 -19.92 3.93 -76.79
CA ALA A 465 -19.76 4.97 -77.79
C ALA A 465 -21.10 5.17 -78.50
N CYS A 466 -21.65 6.37 -78.37
CA CYS A 466 -22.95 6.73 -78.93
C CYS A 466 -22.78 7.77 -80.05
N PRO A 467 -23.53 7.66 -81.15
CA PRO A 467 -23.51 8.67 -82.20
C PRO A 467 -24.22 9.95 -81.74
N ASP A 468 -23.77 11.11 -82.24
CA ASP A 468 -24.33 12.43 -81.91
C ASP A 468 -25.53 12.83 -82.79
N ARG A 469 -26.31 11.86 -83.27
CA ARG A 469 -27.29 12.09 -84.37
C ARG A 469 -28.75 12.25 -83.93
N ASP A 470 -29.04 12.13 -82.65
CA ASP A 470 -30.40 12.21 -82.12
C ASP A 470 -30.52 13.36 -81.12
N GLY A 471 -31.71 13.95 -81.01
CA GLY A 471 -31.99 15.06 -80.08
C GLY A 471 -32.03 14.62 -78.62
N PRO A 472 -32.01 15.58 -77.67
CA PRO A 472 -31.99 15.28 -76.24
C PRO A 472 -33.26 14.54 -75.79
N VAL A 473 -33.12 13.71 -74.76
CA VAL A 473 -34.22 12.94 -74.18
C VAL A 473 -34.25 13.11 -72.67
N CYS A 474 -35.43 13.00 -72.08
CA CYS A 474 -35.59 12.95 -70.63
C CYS A 474 -35.69 11.50 -70.16
N GLY A 475 -34.79 11.08 -69.28
CA GLY A 475 -34.80 9.77 -68.65
C GLY A 475 -35.88 9.64 -67.58
N CYS A 476 -36.26 8.40 -67.29
CA CYS A 476 -37.17 8.07 -66.18
C CYS A 476 -36.60 8.39 -64.79
N ASP A 477 -35.33 8.77 -64.69
CA ASP A 477 -34.69 9.29 -63.48
C ASP A 477 -34.78 10.82 -63.37
N GLY A 478 -35.47 11.47 -64.31
CA GLY A 478 -35.65 12.92 -64.35
C GLY A 478 -34.43 13.68 -64.88
N LYS A 479 -33.43 13.00 -65.46
CA LYS A 479 -32.24 13.64 -66.04
C LYS A 479 -32.34 13.74 -67.56
N MET A 480 -31.75 14.82 -68.09
CA MET A 480 -31.62 15.00 -69.52
C MET A 480 -30.37 14.28 -70.03
N TYR A 481 -30.49 13.61 -71.16
CA TYR A 481 -29.41 12.94 -71.87
C TYR A 481 -29.28 13.51 -73.27
N ASN A 482 -28.05 13.49 -73.82
CA ASN A 482 -27.77 13.99 -75.17
C ASN A 482 -28.62 13.30 -76.24
N ASN A 483 -28.87 12.00 -76.07
CA ASN A 483 -29.78 11.20 -76.88
C ASN A 483 -30.16 9.88 -76.18
N GLU A 484 -31.00 9.08 -76.84
CA GLU A 484 -31.42 7.75 -76.39
C GLU A 484 -30.23 6.84 -76.08
N CYS A 485 -29.26 6.73 -77.00
CA CYS A 485 -28.12 5.85 -76.81
C CYS A 485 -27.35 6.17 -75.52
N HIS A 486 -27.13 7.45 -75.23
CA HIS A 486 -26.45 7.86 -74.00
C HIS A 486 -27.23 7.47 -72.75
N ALA A 487 -28.56 7.63 -72.76
CA ALA A 487 -29.43 7.18 -71.67
C ALA A 487 -29.36 5.66 -71.47
N GLU A 488 -29.45 4.88 -72.55
CA GLU A 488 -29.40 3.42 -72.51
C GLU A 488 -28.03 2.87 -72.10
N SER A 489 -26.93 3.55 -72.46
CA SER A 489 -25.57 3.17 -72.05
C SER A 489 -25.39 3.23 -70.52
N LEU A 490 -26.18 4.06 -69.86
CA LEU A 490 -26.23 4.26 -68.41
C LEU A 490 -27.39 3.50 -67.75
N GLY A 491 -28.15 2.73 -68.53
CA GLY A 491 -29.24 1.89 -68.05
C GLY A 491 -30.52 2.65 -67.71
N VAL A 492 -30.76 3.78 -68.37
CA VAL A 492 -31.92 4.64 -68.11
C VAL A 492 -32.92 4.55 -69.26
N SER A 493 -34.15 4.15 -68.93
CA SER A 493 -35.27 4.18 -69.87
C SER A 493 -35.75 5.61 -70.12
N ILE A 494 -36.31 5.86 -71.31
CA ILE A 494 -36.76 7.19 -71.72
C ILE A 494 -38.18 7.46 -71.23
N ALA A 495 -38.35 8.58 -70.53
CA ALA A 495 -39.66 9.13 -70.19
C ALA A 495 -40.29 9.79 -71.40
N HIS A 496 -39.59 10.74 -72.05
CA HIS A 496 -40.07 11.37 -73.28
C HIS A 496 -38.91 11.98 -74.07
N ALA A 497 -39.16 12.30 -75.34
CA ALA A 497 -38.23 13.09 -76.15
C ALA A 497 -38.19 14.54 -75.66
N GLY A 498 -37.02 15.19 -75.79
CA GLY A 498 -36.78 16.56 -75.36
C GLY A 498 -36.26 16.71 -73.93
N ALA A 499 -36.07 17.97 -73.52
CA ALA A 499 -35.58 18.33 -72.20
C ALA A 499 -36.56 17.96 -71.07
N CYS A 500 -36.05 17.50 -69.92
CA CYS A 500 -36.90 17.31 -68.74
C CYS A 500 -37.52 18.64 -68.31
N ALA A 501 -38.82 18.61 -67.96
CA ALA A 501 -39.46 19.77 -67.35
C ALA A 501 -38.83 20.05 -65.98
N VAL A 502 -38.43 21.30 -65.74
CA VAL A 502 -37.99 21.74 -64.42
C VAL A 502 -39.23 21.77 -63.51
N PRO A 503 -39.23 21.13 -62.33
CA PRO A 503 -40.35 21.33 -61.39
C PRO A 503 -40.42 22.81 -61.03
N PRO A 504 -41.63 23.40 -60.86
CA PRO A 504 -41.74 24.78 -60.40
C PRO A 504 -41.05 24.92 -59.05
N THR A 505 -40.20 25.93 -58.93
CA THR A 505 -39.54 26.31 -57.67
C THR A 505 -40.59 26.51 -56.58
N PRO A 506 -40.40 25.97 -55.36
CA PRO A 506 -41.26 26.34 -54.25
C PRO A 506 -41.03 27.84 -53.96
N PHE A 507 -42.07 28.65 -54.16
CA PHE A 507 -42.07 30.04 -53.68
C PHE A 507 -41.95 30.05 -52.14
N PRO A 508 -41.31 31.08 -51.56
CA PRO A 508 -40.97 31.17 -50.14
C PRO A 508 -42.18 31.19 -49.20
#